data_AF-A0A9P8ZI58-F1
#
_entry.id   AF-A0A9P8ZI58-F1
#
_cell.length_a   1.000
_cell.length_b   1.000
_cell.length_c   1.000
_cell.angle_alpha   90.00
_cell.angle_beta   90.00
_cell.angle_gamma   90.00
#
_symmetry.space_group_name_H-M   'P 1'
#
loop_
_entity.id
_entity.type
_entity.pdbx_description
1 polymer ?
#
loop_
_entity_poly.entity_id
_entity_poly.type
_entity_poly.pdbx_seq_one_letter_code
_entity_poly.pdbx_strand_id
1 'polypeptide(L)'
;QELLAEIFSYGAAGPNDYLNLTMIQYNKARAHAPFVYAAVCHAWRSAAMASPRLWHNLCVPRFNIEERPLQLAQVLQCVTVILDRSKSGSIDVIFERLEEDQLEHYSPIITLLESDRLRWRRL
;
A
#
# COMPACT_ATOMS: atom_id res chain seq x y z
N GLN A 1 -14.37 -12.17 14.13
CA GLN A 1 -13.51 -11.66 13.04
C GLN A 1 -13.11 -10.20 13.28
N GLU A 2 -14.00 -9.37 13.84
CA GLU A 2 -13.73 -7.95 14.15
C GLU A 2 -12.49 -7.73 15.02
N LEU A 3 -12.31 -8.51 16.09
CA LEU A 3 -11.12 -8.39 16.97
C LEU A 3 -9.79 -8.59 16.22
N LEU A 4 -9.72 -9.53 15.26
CA LEU A 4 -8.51 -9.72 14.46
C LEU A 4 -8.23 -8.52 13.56
N ALA A 5 -9.28 -7.97 12.94
CA ALA A 5 -9.14 -6.79 12.09
C ALA A 5 -8.66 -5.57 12.89
N GLU A 6 -9.11 -5.44 14.15
CA GLU A 6 -8.65 -4.40 15.07
C GLU A 6 -7.17 -4.60 15.45
N ILE A 7 -6.79 -5.81 15.87
CA ILE A 7 -5.38 -6.16 16.17
C ILE A 7 -4.48 -5.85 14.96
N PHE A 8 -4.91 -6.22 13.74
CA PHE A 8 -4.15 -5.95 12.53
C PHE A 8 -4.01 -4.46 12.26
N SER A 9 -5.05 -3.67 12.53
CA SER A 9 -5.03 -2.23 12.33
C SER A 9 -4.06 -1.56 13.29
N TYR A 10 -4.07 -1.97 14.56
CA TYR A 10 -3.09 -1.52 15.55
C TYR A 10 -1.67 -1.94 15.22
N GLY A 11 -1.44 -3.17 14.76
CA GLY A 11 -0.11 -3.63 14.38
C GLY A 11 0.42 -2.99 13.09
N ALA A 12 -0.47 -2.58 12.18
CA ALA A 12 -0.10 -1.90 10.95
C ALA A 12 0.17 -0.40 11.15
N ALA A 13 -0.50 0.24 12.11
CA ALA A 13 -0.17 1.58 12.56
C ALA A 13 1.19 1.53 13.28
N GLY A 14 2.24 2.01 12.63
CA GLY A 14 3.59 1.95 13.20
C GLY A 14 3.68 2.79 14.48
N PRO A 15 4.69 2.56 15.34
CA PRO A 15 4.85 3.28 16.61
C PRO A 15 4.99 4.81 16.47
N ASN A 16 5.29 5.33 15.27
CA ASN A 16 5.48 6.75 14.99
C ASN A 16 4.27 7.47 14.35
N ASP A 17 3.21 6.76 13.98
CA ASP A 17 2.07 7.36 13.26
C ASP A 17 1.25 8.34 14.12
N TYR A 18 1.37 8.26 15.46
CA TYR A 18 0.66 9.14 16.39
C TYR A 18 1.40 10.44 16.73
N LEU A 19 2.71 10.53 16.46
CA LEU A 19 3.55 11.65 16.90
C LEU A 19 4.02 12.56 15.76
N ASN A 20 4.06 12.07 14.51
CA ASN A 20 4.47 12.86 13.34
C ASN A 20 3.34 12.95 12.30
N LEU A 21 2.31 13.73 12.63
CA LEU A 21 1.18 14.03 11.71
C LEU A 21 1.60 14.80 10.44
N THR A 22 2.87 15.23 10.32
CA THR A 22 3.37 16.11 9.26
C THR A 22 4.35 15.46 8.28
N MET A 23 4.81 14.22 8.52
CA MET A 23 5.70 13.52 7.59
C MET A 23 5.29 12.06 7.47
N ILE A 24 4.44 11.77 6.49
CA ILE A 24 4.21 10.39 6.06
C ILE A 24 5.49 9.89 5.39
N GLN A 25 6.15 8.96 6.06
CA GLN A 25 7.39 8.36 5.61
C GLN A 25 7.10 7.08 4.82
N TYR A 26 7.91 6.83 3.80
CA TYR A 26 7.94 5.55 3.12
C TYR A 26 8.18 4.43 4.14
N ASN A 27 7.18 3.59 4.38
CA ASN A 27 7.23 2.51 5.35
C ASN A 27 6.80 1.21 4.70
N LYS A 28 7.79 0.48 4.17
CA LYS A 28 7.59 -0.81 3.52
C LYS A 28 6.91 -1.84 4.42
N ALA A 29 7.26 -1.86 5.72
CA ALA A 29 6.66 -2.80 6.66
C ALA A 29 5.15 -2.57 6.81
N ARG A 30 4.73 -1.30 6.94
CA ARG A 30 3.30 -0.92 7.00
C ARG A 30 2.56 -1.26 5.72
N ALA A 31 3.12 -0.96 4.55
CA ALA A 31 2.51 -1.30 3.26
C ALA A 31 2.40 -2.82 3.03
N HIS A 32 3.34 -3.60 3.56
CA HIS A 32 3.34 -5.07 3.42
C HIS A 32 2.49 -5.78 4.48
N ALA A 33 2.19 -5.14 5.63
CA ALA A 33 1.50 -5.77 6.75
C ALA A 33 0.19 -6.51 6.36
N PRO A 34 -0.70 -5.95 5.51
CA PRO A 34 -1.93 -6.65 5.11
C PRO A 34 -1.66 -7.98 4.40
N PHE A 35 -0.61 -8.04 3.57
CA PHE A 35 -0.19 -9.25 2.88
C PHE A 35 0.38 -10.27 3.85
N VAL A 36 1.18 -9.82 4.83
CA VAL A 36 1.73 -10.69 5.89
C VAL A 36 0.60 -11.31 6.70
N TYR A 37 -0.36 -10.51 7.18
CA TYR A 37 -1.53 -11.02 7.90
C TYR A 37 -2.35 -12.00 7.05
N ALA A 38 -2.52 -11.71 5.76
CA ALA A 38 -3.24 -12.58 4.85
C ALA A 38 -2.50 -13.90 4.53
N ALA A 39 -1.19 -13.99 4.80
CA ALA A 39 -0.39 -15.17 4.54
C ALA A 39 -0.38 -16.18 5.71
N VAL A 40 -0.67 -15.75 6.95
CA VAL A 40 -0.49 -16.57 8.17
C VAL A 40 -1.34 -17.84 8.18
N CYS A 41 -2.67 -17.71 8.14
CA CYS A 41 -3.60 -18.83 8.13
C CYS A 41 -4.93 -18.44 7.47
N HIS A 42 -5.81 -19.41 7.21
CA HIS A 42 -7.10 -19.15 6.56
C HIS A 42 -7.96 -18.13 7.33
N ALA A 43 -8.01 -18.24 8.66
CA ALA A 43 -8.79 -17.33 9.50
C ALA A 43 -8.27 -15.88 9.42
N TRP A 44 -6.94 -15.70 9.47
CA TRP A 44 -6.31 -14.39 9.37
C TRP A 44 -6.47 -13.79 7.97
N ARG A 45 -6.34 -14.62 6.93
CA ARG A 45 -6.63 -14.23 5.56
C ARG A 45 -8.04 -13.71 5.39
N SER A 46 -9.03 -14.45 5.87
CA SER A 46 -10.43 -14.04 5.81
C SER A 46 -10.65 -12.71 6.54
N ALA A 47 -10.09 -12.56 7.74
CA ALA A 47 -10.21 -11.32 8.51
C ALA A 47 -9.50 -10.12 7.83
N ALA A 48 -8.29 -10.31 7.31
CA ALA A 48 -7.54 -9.27 6.62
C ALA A 48 -8.22 -8.83 5.31
N MET A 49 -8.73 -9.78 4.53
CA MET A 49 -9.48 -9.50 3.30
C MET A 49 -10.83 -8.83 3.56
N ALA A 50 -11.47 -9.11 4.70
CA ALA A 50 -12.72 -8.49 5.11
C ALA A 50 -12.56 -7.07 5.68
N SER A 51 -11.32 -6.59 5.87
CA SER A 51 -11.04 -5.28 6.48
C SER A 51 -10.42 -4.30 5.47
N PRO A 52 -11.23 -3.50 4.75
CA PRO A 52 -10.71 -2.50 3.80
C PRO A 52 -9.74 -1.50 4.43
N ARG A 53 -9.90 -1.22 5.72
CA ARG A 53 -9.04 -0.31 6.49
C ARG A 53 -7.60 -0.81 6.62
N LEU A 54 -7.28 -2.06 6.33
CA LEU A 54 -5.89 -2.51 6.29
C LEU A 54 -5.19 -2.14 4.97
N TRP A 55 -5.95 -2.01 3.90
CA TRP A 55 -5.43 -1.86 2.54
C TRP A 55 -5.35 -0.40 2.09
N HIS A 56 -5.12 0.55 3.00
CA HIS A 56 -5.11 1.98 2.66
C HIS A 56 -3.70 2.54 2.37
N ASN A 57 -2.63 1.82 2.67
CA ASN A 57 -1.26 2.29 2.45
C ASN A 57 -0.66 1.62 1.21
N LEU A 58 -0.28 2.43 0.24
CA LEU A 58 0.46 2.00 -0.93
C LEU A 58 1.85 2.66 -0.93
N CYS A 59 2.89 1.84 -0.78
CA CYS A 59 4.27 2.28 -0.95
C CYS A 59 4.79 1.78 -2.31
N VAL A 60 5.17 2.70 -3.19
CA VAL A 60 5.72 2.40 -4.51
C VAL A 60 7.25 2.50 -4.41
N PRO A 61 8.00 1.38 -4.55
CA PRO A 61 9.45 1.37 -4.37
C PRO A 61 10.20 2.03 -5.54
N ARG A 62 11.47 2.36 -5.32
CA ARG A 62 12.43 2.65 -6.38
C ARG A 62 12.71 1.38 -7.18
N PHE A 63 12.67 1.47 -8.51
CA PHE A 63 13.04 0.34 -9.36
C PHE A 63 14.55 0.26 -9.57
N ASN A 64 15.08 -0.96 -9.56
CA ASN A 64 16.39 -1.24 -10.15
C ASN A 64 16.20 -1.39 -11.67
N ILE A 65 17.01 -0.68 -12.46
CA ILE A 65 16.94 -0.66 -13.92
C ILE A 65 17.02 -2.09 -14.50
N GLU A 66 17.88 -2.93 -13.94
CA GLU A 66 18.14 -4.29 -14.44
C GLU A 66 16.97 -5.25 -14.19
N GLU A 67 16.25 -5.09 -13.08
CA GLU A 67 15.15 -5.96 -12.66
C GLU A 67 13.76 -5.38 -12.96
N ARG A 68 13.72 -4.22 -13.62
CA ARG A 68 12.53 -3.38 -13.77
C ARG A 68 11.30 -4.15 -14.26
N PRO A 69 11.35 -5.01 -15.31
CA PRO A 69 10.14 -5.65 -15.81
C PRO A 69 9.46 -6.52 -14.75
N LEU A 70 10.24 -7.26 -13.97
CA LEU A 70 9.73 -8.13 -12.90
C LEU A 70 9.20 -7.30 -11.72
N GLN A 71 9.97 -6.30 -11.29
CA GLN A 71 9.59 -5.43 -10.18
C GLN A 71 8.32 -4.63 -10.52
N LEU A 72 8.22 -4.10 -11.74
CA LEU A 72 7.04 -3.37 -12.20
C LEU A 72 5.79 -4.26 -12.21
N ALA A 73 5.88 -5.49 -12.73
CA ALA A 73 4.76 -6.42 -12.72
C ALA A 73 4.28 -6.73 -11.29
N GLN A 74 5.20 -6.96 -10.36
CA GLN A 74 4.88 -7.19 -8.94
C GLN A 74 4.22 -5.96 -8.30
N VAL A 75 4.76 -4.76 -8.55
CA VAL A 75 4.19 -3.51 -8.01
C VAL A 75 2.80 -3.28 -8.58
N LEU A 76 2.59 -3.45 -9.88
CA LEU A 76 1.27 -3.32 -10.50
C LEU A 76 0.26 -4.29 -9.89
N GLN A 77 0.65 -5.55 -9.66
CA GLN A 77 -0.22 -6.52 -8.98
C GLN A 77 -0.56 -6.08 -7.56
N CYS A 78 0.42 -5.61 -6.78
CA CYS A 78 0.18 -5.08 -5.44
C CYS A 78 -0.75 -3.87 -5.46
N VAL A 79 -0.57 -2.94 -6.40
CA VAL A 79 -1.43 -1.76 -6.58
C VAL A 79 -2.86 -2.21 -6.88
N THR A 80 -3.07 -3.11 -7.84
CA THR A 80 -4.40 -3.65 -8.16
C THR A 80 -5.07 -4.26 -6.94
N VAL A 81 -4.35 -5.08 -6.17
CA VAL A 81 -4.89 -5.71 -4.95
C VAL A 81 -5.27 -4.64 -3.92
N ILE A 82 -4.41 -3.65 -3.70
CA ILE A 82 -4.67 -2.57 -2.75
C ILE A 82 -5.90 -1.76 -3.17
N LEU A 83 -6.02 -1.39 -4.44
CA LEU A 83 -7.16 -0.64 -4.98
C LEU A 83 -8.48 -1.42 -4.82
N ASP A 84 -8.49 -2.70 -5.18
CA ASP A 84 -9.67 -3.58 -5.04
C ASP A 84 -10.09 -3.74 -3.58
N ARG A 85 -9.13 -3.98 -2.69
CA ARG A 85 -9.41 -4.30 -1.28
C ARG A 85 -9.75 -3.09 -0.43
N SER A 86 -9.24 -1.91 -0.77
CA SER A 86 -9.58 -0.67 -0.08
C SER A 86 -11.01 -0.18 -0.38
N LYS A 87 -11.67 -0.72 -1.41
CA LYS A 87 -13.06 -0.43 -1.80
C LYS A 87 -13.30 1.05 -2.11
N SER A 88 -14.08 1.76 -1.28
CA SER A 88 -14.31 3.20 -1.37
C SER A 88 -13.51 3.99 -0.33
N GLY A 89 -12.68 3.30 0.47
CA GLY A 89 -11.81 3.92 1.44
C GLY A 89 -10.75 4.78 0.78
N SER A 90 -10.30 5.80 1.50
CA SER A 90 -9.18 6.61 1.06
C SER A 90 -7.88 5.82 1.02
N ILE A 91 -6.96 6.23 0.13
CA ILE A 91 -5.66 5.59 -0.04
C ILE A 91 -4.56 6.64 0.14
N ASP A 92 -3.55 6.27 0.92
CA ASP A 92 -2.30 7.00 1.08
C ASP A 92 -1.28 6.39 0.10
N VAL A 93 -0.86 7.17 -0.89
CA VAL A 93 0.09 6.74 -1.93
C VAL A 93 1.41 7.43 -1.69
N ILE A 94 2.47 6.65 -1.49
CA ILE A 94 3.80 7.14 -1.14
C ILE A 94 4.80 6.53 -2.12
N PHE A 95 5.52 7.37 -2.85
CA PHE A 95 6.63 6.94 -3.68
C PHE A 95 7.92 7.00 -2.85
N GLU A 96 8.74 5.96 -2.93
CA GLU A 96 10.14 6.06 -2.51
C GLU A 96 10.81 7.16 -3.34
N ARG A 97 11.77 7.89 -2.74
CA ARG A 97 12.39 9.08 -3.35
C ARG A 97 12.76 8.82 -4.82
N LEU A 98 12.11 9.55 -5.72
CA LEU A 98 12.31 9.47 -7.16
C LEU A 98 13.31 10.52 -7.63
N GLU A 99 14.13 10.14 -8.60
CA GLU A 99 14.95 11.05 -9.41
C GLU A 99 14.16 11.40 -10.69
N GLU A 100 14.39 12.58 -11.27
CA GLU A 100 13.60 13.07 -12.42
C GLU A 100 13.68 12.14 -13.63
N ASP A 101 14.83 11.52 -13.85
CA ASP A 101 15.10 10.57 -14.94
C ASP A 101 14.34 9.24 -14.78
N GLN A 102 13.80 8.95 -13.59
CA GLN A 102 13.08 7.71 -13.30
C GLN A 102 11.56 7.85 -13.47
N LEU A 103 11.04 9.08 -13.62
CA LEU A 103 9.59 9.36 -13.59
C LEU A 103 8.81 8.59 -14.68
N GLU A 104 9.39 8.45 -15.87
CA GLU A 104 8.75 7.74 -16.98
C GLU A 104 8.47 6.26 -16.67
N HIS A 105 9.25 5.65 -15.77
CA HIS A 105 9.09 4.24 -15.39
C HIS A 105 7.86 4.00 -14.51
N TYR A 106 7.32 5.06 -13.91
CA TYR A 106 6.13 4.99 -13.06
C TYR A 106 4.84 5.27 -13.81
N SER A 107 4.91 5.63 -15.10
CA SER A 107 3.72 5.94 -15.90
C SER A 107 2.63 4.85 -15.81
N PRO A 108 2.95 3.53 -15.92
CA PRO A 108 1.92 2.49 -15.79
C PRO A 108 1.23 2.47 -14.43
N ILE A 109 1.98 2.79 -13.36
CA ILE A 109 1.46 2.83 -11.99
C ILE A 109 0.57 4.06 -11.81
N ILE A 110 1.02 5.22 -12.28
CA ILE A 110 0.24 6.46 -12.23
C ILE A 110 -1.07 6.28 -12.99
N THR A 111 -1.03 5.75 -14.22
CA THR A 111 -2.23 5.46 -15.03
C THR A 111 -3.19 4.51 -14.30
N LEU A 112 -2.66 3.47 -13.63
CA LEU A 112 -3.49 2.56 -12.85
C LEU A 112 -4.15 3.25 -11.64
N LEU A 113 -3.44 4.16 -10.98
CA LEU A 113 -3.97 4.87 -9.83
C LEU A 113 -4.98 5.97 -10.23
N GLU A 114 -4.87 6.53 -11.44
CA GLU A 114 -5.70 7.65 -11.92
C GLU A 114 -7.20 7.35 -11.89
N SER A 115 -7.59 6.09 -12.09
CA SER A 115 -8.99 5.64 -11.96
C SER A 115 -9.59 5.92 -10.58
N ASP A 116 -8.74 5.99 -9.56
CA ASP A 116 -9.10 6.10 -8.15
C ASP A 116 -8.66 7.43 -7.53
N ARG A 117 -8.26 8.41 -8.35
CA ARG A 117 -7.67 9.69 -7.89
C ARG A 117 -8.51 10.46 -6.85
N LEU A 118 -9.84 10.33 -6.88
CA LEU A 118 -10.74 10.99 -5.93
C LEU A 118 -10.63 10.42 -4.51
N ARG A 119 -10.07 9.22 -4.37
CA ARG A 119 -9.88 8.51 -3.10
C ARG A 119 -8.52 8.81 -2.48
N TRP A 120 -7.62 9.44 -3.23
CA TRP A 120 -6.28 9.73 -2.74
C TRP A 120 -6.37 10.83 -1.68
N ARG A 121 -5.72 10.60 -0.54
CA ARG A 121 -5.51 11.68 0.41
C ARG A 121 -4.38 12.55 -0.08
N ARG A 122 -4.70 13.83 -0.28
CA ARG A 122 -3.70 14.86 -0.49
C ARG A 122 -3.03 15.10 0.86
N LEU A 123 -1.72 14.92 0.91
CA LEU A 123 -0.88 15.10 2.09
C LEU A 123 0.14 16.17 1.75
#